data_AF-A0A3S0ZKV0-F1
#
_entry.id   AF-A0A3S0ZKV0-F1
#
_cell.length_a   1.000
_cell.length_b   1.000
_cell.length_c   1.000
_cell.angle_alpha   90.00
_cell.angle_beta   90.00
_cell.angle_gamma   90.00
#
_symmetry.space_group_name_H-M   'P 1'
#
loop_
_entity.id
_entity.type
_entity.pdbx_description
1 polymer ?
#
loop_
_entity_poly.entity_id
_entity_poly.type
_entity_poly.pdbx_seq_one_letter_code
_entity_poly.pdbx_strand_id
1 'polypeptide(L)'
;MSVMFHTLSPEEIEELHCELRSQLPESAKIYSNISNHIDEILTGFEVIVDQWPCWTCIMLRPTCPELVPQYFKNYYICHTRSIKDFKFFIQRPGVVDWSKPATFTGIPYDAVSTIQEKSRKDHGQVTCVEHRFMYCWNKKDIPQPEKIPDGLTLTSLRTEHAELVCSHWKHARKNDGLLEYFEKVLANFESSAVVDGDGRLIAYICMQFNGSMANLYVDPDYRTSNLGVALLRDLTRKLILKGLTAFGFIKTKDSTFINTCQKIGLSWIPQGSMSWLHYKPGQLRPNRSWPQEIQSHAIAEKKEERKKVYFNAMPLSYNDCLPSTASADFVHVTSS
;
A
#
# COMPACT_ATOMS: atom_id res chain seq x y z
N MET A 1 30.16 -11.55 -20.16
CA MET A 1 29.80 -10.99 -18.85
C MET A 1 28.34 -11.30 -18.61
N SER A 2 28.00 -12.15 -17.64
CA SER A 2 26.61 -12.48 -17.35
C SER A 2 25.93 -11.22 -16.81
N VAL A 3 24.97 -10.68 -17.57
CA VAL A 3 24.25 -9.46 -17.21
C VAL A 3 23.50 -9.70 -15.91
N MET A 4 23.80 -8.92 -14.87
CA MET A 4 23.21 -9.08 -13.53
C MET A 4 21.71 -8.76 -13.54
N PHE A 5 21.32 -7.72 -14.27
CA PHE A 5 19.94 -7.31 -14.55
C PHE A 5 19.99 -6.44 -15.81
N HIS A 6 18.86 -6.30 -16.52
CA HIS A 6 18.73 -5.41 -17.67
C HIS A 6 17.94 -4.17 -17.26
N THR A 7 18.40 -2.99 -17.65
CA THR A 7 17.68 -1.73 -17.44
C THR A 7 17.00 -1.38 -18.74
N LEU A 8 15.68 -1.22 -18.72
CA LEU A 8 14.90 -1.07 -19.95
C LEU A 8 15.12 0.31 -20.59
N SER A 9 15.24 0.34 -21.91
CA SER A 9 15.12 1.59 -22.69
C SER A 9 13.66 2.06 -22.74
N PRO A 10 13.40 3.33 -23.13
CA PRO A 10 12.04 3.82 -23.32
C PRO A 10 11.19 2.94 -24.27
N GLU A 11 11.78 2.45 -25.37
CA GLU A 11 11.10 1.56 -26.32
C GLU A 11 10.75 0.22 -25.68
N GLU A 12 11.67 -0.37 -24.90
CA GLU A 12 11.41 -1.62 -24.17
C GLU A 12 10.36 -1.43 -23.07
N ILE A 13 10.28 -0.25 -22.44
CA ILE A 13 9.25 0.08 -21.46
C ILE A 13 7.86 0.13 -22.13
N GLU A 14 7.74 0.67 -23.33
CA GLU A 14 6.49 0.68 -24.10
C GLU A 14 6.05 -0.75 -24.51
N GLU A 15 7.00 -1.59 -24.94
CA GLU A 15 6.72 -3.00 -25.21
C GLU A 15 6.23 -3.73 -23.96
N LEU A 16 6.92 -3.51 -22.83
CA LEU A 16 6.51 -4.05 -21.53
C LEU A 16 5.11 -3.56 -21.13
N HIS A 17 4.82 -2.27 -21.34
CA HIS A 17 3.51 -1.69 -21.03
C HIS A 17 2.38 -2.35 -21.80
N CYS A 18 2.58 -2.57 -23.10
CA CYS A 18 1.64 -3.27 -23.97
C CYS A 18 1.41 -4.72 -23.50
N GLU A 19 2.49 -5.44 -23.16
CA GLU A 19 2.39 -6.80 -22.62
C GLU A 19 1.60 -6.83 -21.31
N LEU A 20 1.92 -5.95 -20.36
CA LEU A 20 1.22 -5.85 -19.08
C LEU A 20 -0.26 -5.51 -19.24
N ARG A 21 -0.64 -4.70 -20.24
CA ARG A 21 -2.04 -4.38 -20.54
C ARG A 21 -2.87 -5.64 -20.85
N SER A 22 -2.28 -6.61 -21.55
CA SER A 22 -2.96 -7.86 -21.91
C SER A 22 -3.26 -8.76 -20.70
N GLN A 23 -2.64 -8.48 -19.55
CA GLN A 23 -2.72 -9.28 -18.31
C GLN A 23 -3.59 -8.63 -17.24
N LEU A 24 -4.30 -7.57 -17.59
CA LEU A 24 -5.27 -6.96 -16.69
C LEU A 24 -6.41 -7.97 -16.40
N PRO A 25 -6.92 -8.02 -15.15
CA PRO A 25 -6.61 -7.12 -14.04
C PRO A 25 -5.41 -7.54 -13.18
N GLU A 26 -4.81 -8.70 -13.38
CA GLU A 26 -3.75 -9.23 -12.50
C GLU A 26 -2.51 -8.33 -12.44
N SER A 27 -2.17 -7.71 -13.57
CA SER A 27 -1.05 -6.78 -13.72
C SER A 27 -1.36 -5.34 -13.29
N ALA A 28 -2.59 -5.02 -12.84
CA ALA A 28 -3.06 -3.62 -12.78
C ALA A 28 -2.14 -2.69 -11.99
N LYS A 29 -1.59 -3.15 -10.86
CA LYS A 29 -0.62 -2.36 -10.09
C LYS A 29 0.61 -2.01 -10.93
N ILE A 30 1.30 -3.01 -11.50
CA ILE A 30 2.56 -2.75 -12.21
C ILE A 30 2.28 -1.98 -13.50
N TYR A 31 1.20 -2.31 -14.20
CA TYR A 31 0.73 -1.57 -15.37
C TYR A 31 0.54 -0.07 -15.05
N SER A 32 -0.16 0.26 -13.95
CA SER A 32 -0.33 1.65 -13.54
C SER A 32 0.98 2.33 -13.12
N ASN A 33 1.93 1.63 -12.50
CA ASN A 33 3.23 2.23 -12.17
C ASN A 33 4.06 2.51 -13.43
N ILE A 34 4.01 1.63 -14.44
CA ILE A 34 4.67 1.84 -15.73
C ILE A 34 3.99 2.98 -16.50
N SER A 35 2.65 3.03 -16.56
CA SER A 35 1.91 4.19 -17.10
C SER A 35 2.38 5.50 -16.45
N ASN A 36 2.40 5.55 -15.12
CA ASN A 36 2.80 6.76 -14.41
C ASN A 36 4.28 7.10 -14.61
N HIS A 37 5.14 6.11 -14.90
CA HIS A 37 6.53 6.34 -15.25
C HIS A 37 6.65 6.95 -16.66
N ILE A 38 5.92 6.42 -17.63
CA ILE A 38 5.82 6.94 -19.02
C ILE A 38 5.26 8.37 -19.01
N ASP A 39 4.20 8.61 -18.22
CA ASP A 39 3.52 9.91 -18.12
C ASP A 39 4.29 10.93 -17.26
N GLU A 40 5.52 10.63 -16.84
CA GLU A 40 6.36 11.47 -15.97
C GLU A 40 5.69 11.89 -14.64
N ILE A 41 4.74 11.10 -14.15
CA ILE A 41 4.15 11.27 -12.81
C ILE A 41 5.05 10.59 -11.75
N LEU A 42 5.67 9.46 -12.09
CA LEU A 42 6.61 8.69 -11.28
C LEU A 42 8.05 8.90 -11.79
N THR A 43 8.58 10.09 -11.55
CA THR A 43 9.93 10.50 -12.00
C THR A 43 11.06 9.99 -11.11
N GLY A 44 12.26 9.89 -11.69
CA GLY A 44 13.50 9.50 -10.98
C GLY A 44 13.64 8.00 -10.71
N PHE A 45 12.74 7.18 -11.26
CA PHE A 45 12.80 5.73 -11.23
C PHE A 45 13.43 5.18 -12.50
N GLU A 46 14.17 4.09 -12.39
CA GLU A 46 14.53 3.22 -13.51
C GLU A 46 13.72 1.92 -13.45
N VAL A 47 13.44 1.33 -14.61
CA VAL A 47 12.76 0.04 -14.75
C VAL A 47 13.79 -1.03 -15.06
N ILE A 48 13.96 -1.99 -14.15
CA ILE A 48 14.90 -3.10 -14.32
C ILE A 48 14.18 -4.45 -14.37
N VAL A 49 14.73 -5.38 -15.13
CA VAL A 49 14.26 -6.76 -15.25
C VAL A 49 15.38 -7.76 -15.05
N ASP A 50 15.02 -9.00 -14.71
CA ASP A 50 15.99 -10.10 -14.55
C ASP A 50 16.58 -10.57 -15.88
N GLN A 51 15.81 -10.48 -16.96
CA GLN A 51 16.17 -10.80 -18.35
C GLN A 51 15.21 -10.12 -19.32
N TRP A 52 15.66 -9.83 -20.55
CA TRP A 52 14.81 -9.23 -21.60
C TRP A 52 15.02 -9.96 -22.93
N PRO A 53 13.97 -10.18 -23.75
CA PRO A 53 12.57 -9.82 -23.54
C PRO A 53 11.77 -10.79 -22.64
N CYS A 54 12.32 -11.96 -22.33
CA CYS A 54 11.60 -13.02 -21.60
C CYS A 54 11.55 -12.82 -20.08
N TRP A 55 11.32 -11.60 -19.58
CA TRP A 55 11.41 -11.27 -18.16
C TRP A 55 10.52 -12.15 -17.27
N THR A 56 10.96 -12.37 -16.04
CA THR A 56 10.16 -13.01 -14.97
C THR A 56 9.97 -12.08 -13.76
N CYS A 57 10.85 -11.09 -13.60
CA CYS A 57 10.83 -10.13 -12.52
C CYS A 57 11.01 -8.71 -13.08
N ILE A 58 10.18 -7.79 -12.59
CA ILE A 58 10.28 -6.35 -12.83
C ILE A 58 10.49 -5.67 -11.48
N MET A 59 11.36 -4.67 -11.46
CA MET A 59 11.51 -3.77 -10.33
C MET A 59 11.66 -2.34 -10.83
N LEU A 60 10.83 -1.44 -10.32
CA LEU A 60 11.11 0.00 -10.37
C LEU A 60 11.81 0.39 -9.09
N ARG A 61 12.89 1.14 -9.22
CA ARG A 61 13.63 1.70 -8.08
C ARG A 61 14.15 3.10 -8.40
N PRO A 62 14.41 3.96 -7.39
CA PRO A 62 15.09 5.23 -7.60
C PRO A 62 16.45 5.02 -8.25
N THR A 63 16.72 5.74 -9.34
CA THR A 63 18.07 5.81 -9.93
C THR A 63 19.03 6.51 -8.98
N CYS A 64 18.52 7.55 -8.31
CA CYS A 64 19.24 8.33 -7.30
C CYS A 64 18.23 8.87 -6.28
N PRO A 65 18.49 8.80 -4.95
CA PRO A 65 17.55 9.29 -3.93
C PRO A 65 17.17 10.76 -4.08
N GLU A 66 18.04 11.59 -4.66
CA GLU A 66 17.83 13.03 -4.86
C GLU A 66 16.89 13.34 -6.03
N LEU A 67 16.66 12.39 -6.94
CA LEU A 67 15.83 12.57 -8.13
C LEU A 67 14.38 12.10 -7.95
N VAL A 68 14.07 11.47 -6.81
CA VAL A 68 12.72 11.02 -6.48
C VAL A 68 12.12 11.87 -5.37
N PRO A 69 10.78 12.03 -5.32
CA PRO A 69 10.12 12.69 -4.19
C PRO A 69 10.52 12.05 -2.87
N GLN A 70 10.58 12.84 -1.79
CA GLN A 70 11.07 12.39 -0.48
C GLN A 70 10.37 11.10 -0.01
N TYR A 71 9.06 11.01 -0.24
CA TYR A 71 8.25 9.86 0.10
C TYR A 71 8.74 8.54 -0.53
N PHE A 72 9.34 8.61 -1.73
CA PHE A 72 9.73 7.48 -2.56
C PHE A 72 11.22 7.11 -2.50
N LYS A 73 12.04 7.83 -1.74
CA LYS A 73 13.51 7.66 -1.68
C LYS A 73 14.01 6.22 -1.49
N ASN A 74 13.24 5.41 -0.78
CA ASN A 74 13.60 4.05 -0.41
C ASN A 74 12.66 2.99 -1.03
N TYR A 75 11.87 3.34 -2.05
CA TYR A 75 10.84 2.46 -2.59
C TYR A 75 11.39 1.50 -3.65
N TYR A 76 11.01 0.24 -3.54
CA TYR A 76 11.25 -0.78 -4.56
C TYR A 76 9.90 -1.39 -4.96
N ILE A 77 9.45 -1.07 -6.17
CA ILE A 77 8.14 -1.48 -6.69
C ILE A 77 8.36 -2.74 -7.52
N CYS A 78 7.95 -3.88 -6.99
CA CYS A 78 8.21 -5.18 -7.56
C CYS A 78 6.96 -5.73 -8.28
N HIS A 79 7.22 -6.55 -9.29
CA HIS A 79 6.26 -7.48 -9.89
C HIS A 79 7.02 -8.72 -10.36
N THR A 80 6.44 -9.90 -10.17
CA THR A 80 7.09 -11.14 -10.61
C THR A 80 6.07 -12.20 -10.97
N ARG A 81 6.43 -13.02 -11.96
CA ARG A 81 5.71 -14.22 -12.39
C ARG A 81 6.36 -15.50 -11.89
N SER A 82 7.57 -15.41 -11.33
CA SER A 82 8.36 -16.56 -10.86
C SER A 82 8.95 -16.27 -9.50
N ILE A 83 8.38 -16.91 -8.47
CA ILE A 83 8.92 -16.83 -7.10
C ILE A 83 10.37 -17.29 -7.08
N LYS A 84 10.69 -18.37 -7.78
CA LYS A 84 12.04 -18.93 -7.84
C LYS A 84 13.03 -17.88 -8.34
N ASP A 85 12.74 -17.25 -9.47
CA ASP A 85 13.67 -16.30 -10.09
C ASP A 85 13.74 -15.00 -9.29
N PHE A 86 12.62 -14.56 -8.71
CA PHE A 86 12.59 -13.39 -7.82
C PHE A 86 13.52 -13.54 -6.62
N LYS A 87 13.58 -14.75 -6.03
CA LYS A 87 14.49 -15.04 -4.91
C LYS A 87 15.95 -14.80 -5.30
N PHE A 88 16.35 -15.15 -6.52
CA PHE A 88 17.70 -14.89 -7.01
C PHE A 88 17.87 -13.42 -7.40
N PHE A 89 16.93 -12.87 -8.17
CA PHE A 89 16.96 -11.51 -8.70
C PHE A 89 17.18 -10.45 -7.61
N ILE A 90 16.39 -10.48 -6.53
CA ILE A 90 16.48 -9.47 -5.46
C ILE A 90 17.82 -9.51 -4.68
N GLN A 91 18.54 -10.62 -4.76
CA GLN A 91 19.84 -10.81 -4.12
C GLN A 91 21.02 -10.47 -5.04
N ARG A 92 20.78 -10.18 -6.32
CA ARG A 92 21.85 -9.86 -7.27
C ARG A 92 22.49 -8.50 -6.91
N PRO A 93 23.82 -8.36 -7.08
CA PRO A 93 24.49 -7.09 -6.82
C PRO A 93 23.86 -5.95 -7.62
N GLY A 94 23.74 -4.80 -6.99
CA GLY A 94 23.16 -3.61 -7.60
C GLY A 94 21.64 -3.59 -7.63
N VAL A 95 20.89 -4.71 -7.50
CA VAL A 95 19.41 -4.74 -7.59
C VAL A 95 18.75 -3.97 -6.44
N VAL A 96 19.14 -4.28 -5.21
CA VAL A 96 18.70 -3.61 -3.98
C VAL A 96 19.92 -3.15 -3.18
N ASP A 97 19.91 -1.91 -2.70
CA ASP A 97 20.91 -1.41 -1.76
C ASP A 97 20.54 -1.81 -0.33
N TRP A 98 20.94 -3.03 0.06
CA TRP A 98 20.66 -3.59 1.39
C TRP A 98 21.37 -2.84 2.54
N SER A 99 22.25 -1.88 2.25
CA SER A 99 22.89 -1.02 3.26
C SER A 99 21.97 0.11 3.75
N LYS A 100 20.86 0.36 3.05
CA LYS A 100 19.90 1.42 3.36
C LYS A 100 18.53 0.85 3.73
N PRO A 101 17.66 1.65 4.40
CA PRO A 101 16.26 1.28 4.57
C PRO A 101 15.58 1.07 3.21
N ALA A 102 14.65 0.13 3.14
CA ALA A 102 13.91 -0.16 1.91
C ALA A 102 12.42 -0.39 2.20
N THR A 103 11.57 0.11 1.33
CA THR A 103 10.12 -0.16 1.30
C THR A 103 9.80 -0.95 0.05
N PHE A 104 9.53 -2.23 0.21
CA PHE A 104 9.13 -3.11 -0.89
C PHE A 104 7.62 -3.10 -1.06
N THR A 105 7.17 -3.02 -2.30
CA THR A 105 5.75 -3.16 -2.65
C THR A 105 5.59 -4.20 -3.75
N GLY A 106 4.50 -4.96 -3.76
CA GLY A 106 4.29 -5.98 -4.80
C GLY A 106 5.06 -7.27 -4.60
N ILE A 107 5.36 -7.61 -3.34
CA ILE A 107 6.05 -8.86 -3.02
C ILE A 107 5.02 -10.00 -2.87
N PRO A 108 5.10 -11.08 -3.66
CA PRO A 108 4.24 -12.24 -3.45
C PRO A 108 4.42 -12.83 -2.04
N TYR A 109 3.38 -13.43 -1.48
CA TYR A 109 3.41 -13.96 -0.10
C TYR A 109 4.56 -14.95 0.11
N ASP A 110 4.78 -15.84 -0.85
CA ASP A 110 5.81 -16.88 -0.79
C ASP A 110 7.25 -16.35 -0.96
N ALA A 111 7.40 -15.09 -1.37
CA ALA A 111 8.70 -14.42 -1.48
C ALA A 111 9.08 -13.61 -0.23
N VAL A 112 8.13 -13.40 0.71
CA VAL A 112 8.38 -12.64 1.95
C VAL A 112 9.48 -13.28 2.79
N SER A 113 9.47 -14.61 2.92
CA SER A 113 10.46 -15.36 3.70
C SER A 113 11.88 -15.13 3.17
N THR A 114 12.06 -15.00 1.86
CA THR A 114 13.36 -14.73 1.25
C THR A 114 13.91 -13.36 1.62
N ILE A 115 13.07 -12.32 1.61
CA ILE A 115 13.48 -10.99 2.07
C ILE A 115 13.85 -11.02 3.55
N GLN A 116 13.08 -11.74 4.38
CA GLN A 116 13.39 -11.90 5.80
C GLN A 116 14.69 -12.66 6.05
N GLU A 117 14.94 -13.73 5.28
CA GLU A 117 16.19 -14.51 5.36
C GLU A 117 17.40 -13.68 4.93
N LYS A 118 17.30 -12.98 3.80
CA LYS A 118 18.35 -12.07 3.33
C LYS A 118 18.63 -10.96 4.34
N SER A 119 17.58 -10.34 4.86
CA SER A 119 17.65 -9.34 5.93
C SER A 119 18.41 -9.88 7.14
N ARG A 120 18.09 -11.08 7.65
CA ARG A 120 18.79 -11.68 8.80
C ARG A 120 20.27 -11.95 8.53
N LYS A 121 20.60 -12.44 7.33
CA LYS A 121 21.99 -12.71 6.92
C LYS A 121 22.84 -11.44 6.89
N ASP A 122 22.25 -10.32 6.50
CA ASP A 122 22.92 -9.02 6.44
C ASP A 122 22.76 -8.20 7.74
N HIS A 123 22.38 -8.87 8.84
CA HIS A 123 22.14 -8.25 10.16
C HIS A 123 21.04 -7.16 10.19
N GLY A 124 20.25 -7.03 9.13
CA GLY A 124 19.08 -6.16 9.06
C GLY A 124 17.81 -6.79 9.61
N GLN A 125 16.74 -6.01 9.59
CA GLN A 125 15.43 -6.41 10.09
C GLN A 125 14.31 -6.00 9.14
N VAL A 126 13.43 -6.94 8.82
CA VAL A 126 12.10 -6.63 8.28
C VAL A 126 11.21 -6.18 9.44
N THR A 127 10.88 -4.90 9.49
CA THR A 127 10.12 -4.29 10.60
C THR A 127 8.60 -4.31 10.38
N CYS A 128 8.16 -4.52 9.15
CA CYS A 128 6.73 -4.56 8.81
C CYS A 128 6.51 -5.52 7.65
N VAL A 129 5.43 -6.31 7.73
CA VAL A 129 4.91 -7.13 6.63
C VAL A 129 3.40 -6.97 6.60
N GLU A 130 2.88 -6.50 5.47
CA GLU A 130 1.46 -6.23 5.28
C GLU A 130 0.94 -6.98 4.05
N HIS A 131 0.34 -8.14 4.29
CA HIS A 131 -0.38 -8.86 3.25
C HIS A 131 -1.68 -8.14 2.88
N ARG A 132 -1.99 -8.09 1.59
CA ARG A 132 -3.19 -7.47 1.04
C ARG A 132 -3.80 -8.31 -0.07
N PHE A 133 -5.10 -8.53 0.01
CA PHE A 133 -5.87 -9.07 -1.10
C PHE A 133 -6.17 -7.97 -2.11
N MET A 134 -6.00 -8.28 -3.40
CA MET A 134 -6.43 -7.40 -4.46
C MET A 134 -7.88 -7.69 -4.82
N TYR A 135 -8.71 -6.65 -4.82
CA TYR A 135 -10.09 -6.71 -5.29
C TYR A 135 -10.27 -5.78 -6.48
N CYS A 136 -10.97 -6.24 -7.50
CA CYS A 136 -11.17 -5.52 -8.75
C CYS A 136 -12.63 -5.57 -9.19
N TRP A 137 -13.11 -4.50 -9.79
CA TRP A 137 -14.30 -4.56 -10.63
C TRP A 137 -13.91 -5.23 -11.94
N ASN A 138 -14.27 -6.51 -12.09
CA ASN A 138 -13.97 -7.31 -13.29
C ASN A 138 -15.23 -7.64 -14.11
N LYS A 139 -16.25 -6.79 -14.00
CA LYS A 139 -17.50 -6.94 -14.74
C LYS A 139 -17.59 -5.89 -15.83
N LYS A 140 -18.39 -6.18 -16.87
CA LYS A 140 -18.61 -5.26 -18.00
C LYS A 140 -19.60 -4.15 -17.68
N ASP A 141 -20.48 -4.36 -16.70
CA ASP A 141 -21.46 -3.37 -16.29
C ASP A 141 -20.80 -2.24 -15.50
N ILE A 142 -21.38 -1.05 -15.62
CA ILE A 142 -20.98 0.11 -14.83
C ILE A 142 -21.76 0.07 -13.52
N PRO A 143 -21.11 0.23 -12.35
CA PRO A 143 -21.80 0.29 -11.08
C PRO A 143 -22.91 1.35 -11.10
N GLN A 144 -24.05 0.99 -10.54
CA GLN A 144 -25.13 1.95 -10.33
C GLN A 144 -24.72 2.94 -9.22
N PRO A 145 -25.07 4.23 -9.39
CA PRO A 145 -24.79 5.23 -8.37
C PRO A 145 -25.59 4.93 -7.10
N GLU A 146 -24.99 5.24 -5.95
CA GLU A 146 -25.68 5.18 -4.66
C GLU A 146 -26.37 6.51 -4.37
N LYS A 147 -27.53 6.48 -3.71
CA LYS A 147 -28.17 7.71 -3.22
C LYS A 147 -27.31 8.29 -2.08
N ILE A 148 -26.95 9.56 -2.22
CA ILE A 148 -26.35 10.34 -1.13
C ILE A 148 -27.46 10.87 -0.22
N PRO A 149 -27.30 10.81 1.12
CA PRO A 149 -28.28 11.37 2.05
C PRO A 149 -28.56 12.86 1.78
N ASP A 150 -29.80 13.27 2.05
CA ASP A 150 -30.20 14.67 1.86
C ASP A 150 -29.35 15.60 2.76
N GLY A 151 -28.98 16.77 2.25
CA GLY A 151 -28.07 17.71 2.93
C GLY A 151 -26.57 17.41 2.74
N LEU A 152 -26.22 16.31 2.08
CA LEU A 152 -24.85 15.99 1.66
C LEU A 152 -24.72 16.05 0.13
N THR A 153 -23.52 16.40 -0.34
CA THR A 153 -23.23 16.54 -1.77
C THR A 153 -22.03 15.70 -2.18
N LEU A 154 -22.18 14.89 -3.22
CA LEU A 154 -21.07 14.19 -3.87
C LEU A 154 -20.22 15.17 -4.67
N THR A 155 -18.92 15.10 -4.49
CA THR A 155 -17.91 15.93 -5.15
C THR A 155 -16.62 15.14 -5.36
N SER A 156 -15.51 15.82 -5.63
CA SER A 156 -14.18 15.24 -5.71
C SER A 156 -13.22 16.01 -4.81
N LEU A 157 -12.15 15.35 -4.38
CA LEU A 157 -11.06 16.05 -3.69
C LEU A 157 -10.36 16.99 -4.68
N ARG A 158 -9.78 18.03 -4.12
CA ARG A 158 -8.92 19.04 -4.76
C ARG A 158 -7.60 19.12 -4.00
N THR A 159 -6.54 19.63 -4.61
CA THR A 159 -5.20 19.74 -4.02
C THR A 159 -5.19 20.43 -2.65
N GLU A 160 -6.04 21.43 -2.42
CA GLU A 160 -6.20 22.11 -1.13
C GLU A 160 -6.63 21.19 0.04
N HIS A 161 -7.17 20.01 -0.24
CA HIS A 161 -7.52 19.01 0.77
C HIS A 161 -6.32 18.13 1.18
N ALA A 162 -5.15 18.29 0.55
CA ALA A 162 -4.00 17.41 0.78
C ALA A 162 -3.53 17.43 2.25
N GLU A 163 -3.54 18.59 2.91
CA GLU A 163 -3.18 18.69 4.32
C GLU A 163 -4.13 17.90 5.21
N LEU A 164 -5.44 18.03 4.98
CA LEU A 164 -6.46 17.31 5.74
C LEU A 164 -6.32 15.80 5.54
N VAL A 165 -6.21 15.35 4.28
CA VAL A 165 -6.00 13.94 3.95
C VAL A 165 -4.70 13.42 4.61
N CYS A 166 -3.60 14.17 4.48
CA CYS A 166 -2.33 13.84 5.14
C CYS A 166 -2.51 13.72 6.66
N SER A 167 -3.28 14.61 7.29
CA SER A 167 -3.51 14.62 8.72
C SER A 167 -4.26 13.38 9.23
N HIS A 168 -5.21 12.84 8.46
CA HIS A 168 -5.90 11.59 8.78
C HIS A 168 -4.95 10.38 8.66
N TRP A 169 -3.94 10.48 7.81
CA TRP A 169 -3.00 9.38 7.50
C TRP A 169 -1.66 9.47 8.25
N LYS A 170 -1.36 10.57 8.93
CA LYS A 170 -0.09 10.79 9.67
C LYS A 170 0.19 9.73 10.74
N HIS A 171 -0.85 9.16 11.32
CA HIS A 171 -0.72 8.10 12.33
C HIS A 171 -0.49 6.71 11.72
N ALA A 172 -0.90 6.52 10.46
CA ALA A 172 -0.72 5.27 9.72
C ALA A 172 0.62 5.18 9.00
N ARG A 173 1.21 6.33 8.60
CA ARG A 173 2.51 6.40 7.93
C ARG A 173 3.34 7.58 8.45
N LYS A 174 4.37 7.28 9.24
CA LYS A 174 5.44 8.25 9.56
C LYS A 174 6.45 8.22 8.41
N ASN A 175 6.17 8.94 7.33
CA ASN A 175 7.10 9.12 6.23
C ASN A 175 7.24 10.61 5.91
N ASP A 176 8.47 11.06 5.72
CA ASP A 176 8.75 12.41 5.28
C ASP A 176 8.21 12.59 3.84
N GLY A 177 7.73 13.80 3.50
CA GLY A 177 7.16 14.08 2.18
C GLY A 177 5.74 13.53 1.96
N LEU A 178 5.01 13.14 3.00
CA LEU A 178 3.63 12.65 2.87
C LEU A 178 2.65 13.72 2.35
N LEU A 179 2.88 14.99 2.67
CA LEU A 179 2.06 16.09 2.15
C LEU A 179 2.26 16.24 0.64
N GLU A 180 3.51 16.38 0.18
CA GLU A 180 3.87 16.43 -1.25
C GLU A 180 3.29 15.23 -2.03
N TYR A 181 3.34 14.04 -1.41
CA TYR A 181 2.72 12.84 -1.97
C TYR A 181 1.22 13.04 -2.21
N PHE A 182 0.46 13.53 -1.22
CA PHE A 182 -0.97 13.74 -1.39
C PHE A 182 -1.30 14.89 -2.33
N GLU A 183 -0.53 15.97 -2.35
CA GLU A 183 -0.70 17.05 -3.34
C GLU A 183 -0.61 16.51 -4.76
N LYS A 184 0.40 15.68 -5.05
CA LYS A 184 0.54 15.02 -6.36
C LYS A 184 -0.56 14.01 -6.63
N VAL A 185 -0.99 13.23 -5.63
CA VAL A 185 -2.11 12.29 -5.79
C VAL A 185 -3.38 13.03 -6.20
N LEU A 186 -3.72 14.10 -5.50
CA LEU A 186 -4.97 14.84 -5.73
C LEU A 186 -4.93 15.69 -7.00
N ALA A 187 -3.74 16.05 -7.50
CA ALA A 187 -3.58 16.74 -8.77
C ALA A 187 -3.70 15.81 -9.99
N ASN A 188 -3.31 14.54 -9.87
CA ASN A 188 -3.12 13.65 -11.03
C ASN A 188 -4.11 12.48 -11.10
N PHE A 189 -4.80 12.15 -10.01
CA PHE A 189 -5.64 10.94 -9.96
C PHE A 189 -7.07 11.20 -9.48
N GLU A 190 -7.95 10.27 -9.83
CA GLU A 190 -9.37 10.35 -9.47
C GLU A 190 -9.60 10.24 -7.97
N SER A 191 -10.66 10.91 -7.54
CA SER A 191 -11.18 10.83 -6.19
C SER A 191 -12.69 11.02 -6.19
N SER A 192 -13.30 10.63 -5.09
CA SER A 192 -14.70 10.95 -4.77
C SER A 192 -14.76 11.42 -3.34
N ALA A 193 -15.59 12.42 -3.09
CA ALA A 193 -15.74 13.04 -1.79
C ALA A 193 -17.20 13.36 -1.52
N VAL A 194 -17.57 13.48 -0.24
CA VAL A 194 -18.86 13.96 0.21
C VAL A 194 -18.64 15.14 1.14
N VAL A 195 -19.35 16.23 0.88
CA VAL A 195 -19.36 17.43 1.72
C VAL A 195 -20.74 17.71 2.28
N ASP A 196 -20.83 18.43 3.38
CA ASP A 196 -22.10 18.96 3.90
C ASP A 196 -22.49 20.30 3.23
N GLY A 197 -23.58 20.90 3.70
CA GLY A 197 -24.10 22.18 3.18
C GLY A 197 -23.16 23.37 3.37
N ASP A 198 -22.23 23.28 4.33
CA ASP A 198 -21.21 24.31 4.59
C ASP A 198 -19.91 24.03 3.81
N GLY A 199 -19.85 22.94 3.05
CA GLY A 199 -18.69 22.54 2.27
C GLY A 199 -17.62 21.80 3.06
N ARG A 200 -17.88 21.41 4.31
CA ARG A 200 -16.95 20.61 5.12
C ARG A 200 -16.85 19.20 4.55
N LEU A 201 -15.63 18.69 4.45
CA LEU A 201 -15.36 17.33 3.97
C LEU A 201 -15.79 16.28 5.00
N ILE A 202 -16.79 15.47 4.66
CA ILE A 202 -17.38 14.43 5.53
C ILE A 202 -16.78 13.05 5.24
N ALA A 203 -16.61 12.71 3.97
CA ALA A 203 -16.08 11.42 3.58
C ALA A 203 -15.34 11.54 2.25
N TYR A 204 -14.37 10.66 2.01
CA TYR A 204 -13.67 10.63 0.73
C TYR A 204 -13.00 9.29 0.45
N ILE A 205 -12.68 9.07 -0.81
CA ILE A 205 -11.81 8.01 -1.32
C ILE A 205 -10.96 8.61 -2.44
N CYS A 206 -9.70 8.19 -2.56
CA CYS A 206 -8.85 8.61 -3.67
C CYS A 206 -7.96 7.49 -4.14
N MET A 207 -7.41 7.63 -5.34
CA MET A 207 -6.42 6.70 -5.83
C MET A 207 -5.07 6.88 -5.10
N GLN A 208 -4.12 6.00 -5.41
CA GLN A 208 -2.70 6.14 -5.08
C GLN A 208 -1.86 6.08 -6.36
N PHE A 209 -0.58 6.46 -6.27
CA PHE A 209 0.39 6.37 -7.37
C PHE A 209 0.54 4.99 -8.03
N ASN A 210 0.06 3.93 -7.39
CA ASN A 210 0.07 2.59 -7.97
C ASN A 210 -1.22 2.25 -8.74
N GLY A 211 -2.09 3.24 -8.99
CA GLY A 211 -3.38 3.10 -9.68
C GLY A 211 -4.53 2.56 -8.83
N SER A 212 -4.28 2.13 -7.59
CA SER A 212 -5.32 1.52 -6.76
C SER A 212 -6.21 2.54 -6.07
N MET A 213 -7.49 2.22 -5.95
CA MET A 213 -8.44 2.88 -5.05
C MET A 213 -8.03 2.62 -3.61
N ALA A 214 -7.85 3.67 -2.83
CA ALA A 214 -7.39 3.59 -1.46
C ALA A 214 -7.86 4.80 -0.64
N ASN A 215 -7.27 4.94 0.55
CA ASN A 215 -7.46 6.09 1.41
C ASN A 215 -8.92 6.42 1.77
N LEU A 216 -9.82 5.43 1.74
CA LEU A 216 -11.21 5.61 2.10
C LEU A 216 -11.31 6.09 3.55
N TYR A 217 -12.01 7.20 3.75
CA TYR A 217 -12.29 7.80 5.03
C TYR A 217 -13.76 8.21 5.11
N VAL A 218 -14.35 7.98 6.27
CA VAL A 218 -15.68 8.48 6.63
C VAL A 218 -15.58 9.04 8.04
N ASP A 219 -15.99 10.30 8.19
CA ASP A 219 -16.11 10.96 9.49
C ASP A 219 -16.89 10.05 10.47
N PRO A 220 -16.38 9.82 11.70
CA PRO A 220 -17.03 8.99 12.70
C PRO A 220 -18.53 9.21 12.86
N ASP A 221 -18.98 10.47 12.80
CA ASP A 221 -20.37 10.84 13.04
C ASP A 221 -21.31 10.39 11.90
N TYR A 222 -20.75 10.02 10.73
CA TYR A 222 -21.49 9.65 9.52
C TYR A 222 -21.33 8.18 9.12
N ARG A 223 -20.73 7.34 9.98
CA ARG A 223 -20.41 5.94 9.65
C ARG A 223 -21.64 5.03 9.46
N THR A 224 -22.81 5.46 9.90
CA THR A 224 -24.08 4.73 9.72
C THR A 224 -24.72 4.98 8.35
N SER A 225 -24.23 5.97 7.58
CA SER A 225 -24.90 6.49 6.38
C SER A 225 -24.46 5.83 5.05
N ASN A 226 -23.86 4.63 5.11
CA ASN A 226 -23.35 3.87 3.95
C ASN A 226 -22.44 4.66 2.97
N LEU A 227 -21.90 5.81 3.40
CA LEU A 227 -21.13 6.73 2.54
C LEU A 227 -19.89 6.08 1.94
N GLY A 228 -19.26 5.16 2.66
CA GLY A 228 -18.10 4.44 2.15
C GLY A 228 -18.42 3.58 0.92
N VAL A 229 -19.60 2.95 0.89
CA VAL A 229 -20.09 2.20 -0.27
C VAL A 229 -20.43 3.14 -1.43
N ALA A 230 -21.09 4.26 -1.14
CA ALA A 230 -21.41 5.27 -2.14
C ALA A 230 -20.14 5.78 -2.85
N LEU A 231 -19.12 6.12 -2.08
CA LEU A 231 -17.82 6.57 -2.57
C LEU A 231 -17.08 5.50 -3.38
N LEU A 232 -17.06 4.25 -2.91
CA LEU A 232 -16.47 3.13 -3.65
C LEU A 232 -17.15 2.92 -5.00
N ARG A 233 -18.49 2.95 -5.05
CA ARG A 233 -19.26 2.80 -6.28
C ARG A 233 -19.00 3.96 -7.25
N ASP A 234 -19.02 5.19 -6.75
CA ASP A 234 -18.76 6.37 -7.57
C ASP A 234 -17.34 6.38 -8.17
N LEU A 235 -16.31 6.13 -7.35
CA LEU A 235 -14.94 6.08 -7.85
C LEU A 235 -14.75 4.92 -8.85
N THR A 236 -15.30 3.74 -8.54
CA THR A 236 -15.29 2.60 -9.48
C THR A 236 -15.92 2.97 -10.81
N ARG A 237 -17.08 3.64 -10.80
CA ARG A 237 -17.77 4.13 -11.99
C ARG A 237 -16.91 5.14 -12.77
N LYS A 238 -16.30 6.13 -12.11
CA LYS A 238 -15.40 7.12 -12.75
C LYS A 238 -14.25 6.43 -13.47
N LEU A 239 -13.61 5.44 -12.83
CA LEU A 239 -12.49 4.71 -13.43
C LEU A 239 -12.90 3.91 -14.65
N ILE A 240 -14.01 3.17 -14.58
CA ILE A 240 -14.51 2.37 -15.71
C ILE A 240 -14.90 3.26 -16.90
N LEU A 241 -15.56 4.40 -16.64
CA LEU A 241 -15.93 5.35 -17.69
C LEU A 241 -14.71 5.96 -18.40
N LYS A 242 -13.55 6.01 -17.72
CA LYS A 242 -12.27 6.42 -18.28
C LYS A 242 -11.47 5.27 -18.92
N GLY A 243 -12.02 4.06 -18.97
CA GLY A 243 -11.34 2.87 -19.48
C GLY A 243 -10.21 2.36 -18.58
N LEU A 244 -10.21 2.75 -17.30
CA LEU A 244 -9.22 2.33 -16.31
C LEU A 244 -9.70 1.11 -15.53
N THR A 245 -8.75 0.31 -15.03
CA THR A 245 -9.05 -0.79 -14.12
C THR A 245 -9.40 -0.24 -12.73
N ALA A 246 -10.59 -0.56 -12.22
CA ALA A 246 -10.98 -0.20 -10.87
C ALA A 246 -10.60 -1.31 -9.88
N PHE A 247 -9.48 -1.13 -9.18
CA PHE A 247 -8.98 -2.11 -8.21
C PHE A 247 -8.48 -1.47 -6.92
N GLY A 248 -8.39 -2.26 -5.84
CA GLY A 248 -7.94 -1.83 -4.52
C GLY A 248 -7.29 -2.97 -3.74
N PHE A 249 -6.61 -2.61 -2.64
CA PHE A 249 -5.91 -3.56 -1.77
C PHE A 249 -6.50 -3.56 -0.36
N ILE A 250 -7.00 -4.71 0.08
CA ILE A 250 -7.67 -4.90 1.36
C ILE A 250 -6.79 -5.70 2.32
N LYS A 251 -6.76 -5.36 3.61
CA LYS A 251 -6.06 -6.16 4.62
C LYS A 251 -6.65 -7.57 4.66
N THR A 252 -5.79 -8.59 4.69
CA THR A 252 -6.25 -9.99 4.72
C THR A 252 -7.08 -10.37 5.95
N LYS A 253 -7.01 -9.57 7.02
CA LYS A 253 -7.75 -9.75 8.27
C LYS A 253 -9.03 -8.91 8.37
N ASP A 254 -9.34 -8.09 7.37
CA ASP A 254 -10.51 -7.21 7.38
C ASP A 254 -11.70 -7.89 6.69
N SER A 255 -12.28 -8.90 7.37
CA SER A 255 -13.41 -9.67 6.85
C SER A 255 -14.63 -8.82 6.57
N THR A 256 -14.83 -7.74 7.34
CA THR A 256 -15.95 -6.82 7.19
C THR A 256 -15.83 -6.07 5.86
N PHE A 257 -14.69 -5.44 5.60
CA PHE A 257 -14.49 -4.71 4.34
C PHE A 257 -14.44 -5.65 3.13
N ILE A 258 -13.85 -6.84 3.27
CA ILE A 258 -13.88 -7.89 2.25
C ILE A 258 -15.33 -8.22 1.85
N ASN A 259 -16.20 -8.50 2.83
CA ASN A 259 -17.60 -8.83 2.58
C ASN A 259 -18.34 -7.65 1.94
N THR A 260 -18.07 -6.41 2.38
CA THR A 260 -18.62 -5.21 1.75
C THR A 260 -18.22 -5.11 0.27
N CYS A 261 -16.92 -5.24 -0.04
CA CYS A 261 -16.42 -5.19 -1.42
C CYS A 261 -17.05 -6.27 -2.32
N GLN A 262 -17.21 -7.50 -1.80
CA GLN A 262 -17.86 -8.59 -2.51
C GLN A 262 -19.34 -8.28 -2.80
N LYS A 263 -20.09 -7.81 -1.79
CA LYS A 263 -21.51 -7.45 -1.92
C LYS A 263 -21.74 -6.33 -2.92
N ILE A 264 -20.83 -5.36 -2.98
CA ILE A 264 -20.97 -4.24 -3.93
C ILE A 264 -20.51 -4.61 -5.34
N GLY A 265 -19.86 -5.77 -5.54
CA GLY A 265 -19.57 -6.36 -6.84
C GLY A 265 -18.10 -6.46 -7.22
N LEU A 266 -17.16 -6.09 -6.34
CA LEU A 266 -15.73 -6.36 -6.59
C LEU A 266 -15.40 -7.83 -6.33
N SER A 267 -14.56 -8.38 -7.20
CA SER A 267 -14.09 -9.76 -7.11
C SER A 267 -12.64 -9.82 -6.65
N TRP A 268 -12.31 -10.85 -5.88
CA TRP A 268 -10.94 -11.13 -5.47
C TRP A 268 -10.10 -11.55 -6.69
N ILE A 269 -8.89 -10.99 -6.81
CA ILE A 269 -7.90 -11.34 -7.82
C ILE A 269 -6.69 -11.96 -7.08
N PRO A 270 -6.61 -13.30 -6.98
CA PRO A 270 -5.55 -13.97 -6.22
C PRO A 270 -4.15 -13.63 -6.70
N GLN A 271 -3.92 -13.62 -8.01
CA GLN A 271 -2.64 -13.33 -8.65
C GLN A 271 -2.15 -11.90 -8.41
N GLY A 272 -3.09 -10.97 -8.17
CA GLY A 272 -2.79 -9.60 -7.80
C GLY A 272 -2.56 -9.40 -6.30
N SER A 273 -2.76 -10.42 -5.45
CA SER A 273 -2.57 -10.31 -4.01
C SER A 273 -1.08 -10.29 -3.65
N MET A 274 -0.69 -9.39 -2.75
CA MET A 274 0.72 -9.07 -2.56
C MET A 274 1.00 -8.43 -1.19
N SER A 275 2.27 -8.30 -0.86
CA SER A 275 2.76 -7.76 0.42
C SER A 275 3.49 -6.44 0.24
N TRP A 276 3.34 -5.59 1.25
CA TRP A 276 4.21 -4.45 1.51
C TRP A 276 5.15 -4.79 2.66
N LEU A 277 6.43 -4.46 2.52
CA LEU A 277 7.43 -4.74 3.55
C LEU A 277 8.28 -3.51 3.80
N HIS A 278 8.62 -3.29 5.06
CA HIS A 278 9.66 -2.32 5.45
C HIS A 278 10.87 -3.07 5.96
N TYR A 279 12.03 -2.75 5.41
CA TYR A 279 13.33 -3.26 5.78
C TYR A 279 14.16 -2.13 6.39
N LYS A 280 14.87 -2.45 7.47
CA LYS A 280 15.91 -1.61 8.07
C LYS A 280 17.24 -2.36 8.04
N PRO A 281 18.33 -1.72 7.60
CA PRO A 281 19.65 -2.32 7.61
C PRO A 281 20.13 -2.53 9.04
N GLY A 282 21.00 -3.51 9.22
CA GLY A 282 21.71 -3.70 10.47
C GLY A 282 22.66 -2.54 10.70
N GLN A 283 22.78 -2.06 11.93
CA GLN A 283 23.92 -1.21 12.25
C GLN A 283 25.16 -2.08 12.19
N LEU A 284 26.07 -1.77 11.25
CA LEU A 284 27.45 -2.24 11.34
C LEU A 284 27.95 -1.76 12.70
N ARG A 285 28.21 -2.69 13.63
CA ARG A 285 28.99 -2.33 14.80
C ARG A 285 30.32 -1.83 14.25
N PRO A 286 30.77 -0.60 14.57
CA PRO A 286 32.14 -0.23 14.32
C PRO A 286 33.00 -1.35 14.87
N ASN A 287 33.94 -1.84 14.05
CA ASN A 287 34.88 -2.89 14.43
C ASN A 287 35.24 -2.67 15.90
N ARG A 288 34.91 -3.64 16.78
CA ARG A 288 35.47 -3.62 18.13
C ARG A 288 36.98 -3.66 17.92
N SER A 289 37.65 -2.52 18.07
CA SER A 289 39.06 -2.54 18.40
C SER A 289 39.17 -3.47 19.59
N TRP A 290 39.90 -4.57 19.39
CA TRP A 290 40.18 -5.51 20.47
C TRP A 290 40.77 -4.72 21.63
N PRO A 291 40.16 -4.71 22.82
CA PRO A 291 40.86 -4.21 23.98
C PRO A 291 42.00 -5.20 24.26
N GLN A 292 43.24 -4.77 24.03
CA GLN A 292 44.36 -5.32 24.76
C GLN A 292 44.12 -4.97 26.21
N GLU A 293 43.54 -5.91 26.97
CA GLU A 293 43.87 -6.12 28.38
C GLU A 293 43.09 -7.33 28.90
N ILE A 294 43.86 -8.36 29.27
CA ILE A 294 43.43 -9.48 30.08
C ILE A 294 43.29 -8.95 31.50
N GLN A 295 42.07 -8.86 32.02
CA GLN A 295 41.86 -8.92 33.46
C GLN A 295 40.68 -9.83 33.82
N SER A 296 40.98 -10.66 34.79
CA SER A 296 40.25 -11.76 35.39
C SER A 296 39.10 -11.32 36.30
N HIS A 297 38.16 -12.25 36.49
CA HIS A 297 37.14 -12.34 37.56
C HIS A 297 35.91 -11.42 37.45
N ALA A 298 34.74 -12.01 37.22
CA ALA A 298 33.87 -12.54 38.28
C ALA A 298 32.48 -12.83 37.69
N ILE A 299 31.96 -14.02 37.99
CA ILE A 299 30.59 -14.42 37.67
C ILE A 299 29.66 -13.64 38.59
N ALA A 300 28.79 -12.82 38.00
CA ALA A 300 27.66 -12.22 38.70
C ALA A 300 26.39 -12.51 37.90
N GLU A 301 25.61 -13.47 38.40
CA GLU A 301 24.23 -13.68 37.99
C GLU A 301 23.42 -12.41 38.26
N LYS A 302 22.83 -11.84 37.21
CA LYS A 302 21.70 -10.92 37.35
C LYS A 302 20.48 -11.53 36.69
N LYS A 303 19.57 -12.01 37.55
CA LYS A 303 18.14 -12.07 37.27
C LYS A 303 17.68 -10.67 36.89
N GLU A 304 17.09 -10.54 35.71
CA GLU A 304 16.30 -9.35 35.38
C GLU A 304 14.99 -9.77 34.74
N GLU A 305 13.96 -9.08 35.20
CA GLU A 305 12.55 -9.46 35.18
C GLU A 305 11.97 -9.56 33.77
N ARG A 306 11.06 -10.52 33.60
CA ARG A 306 10.12 -10.55 32.48
C ARG A 306 9.25 -9.28 32.52
N LYS A 307 9.64 -8.24 31.80
CA LYS A 307 8.67 -7.23 31.33
C LYS A 307 7.82 -7.86 30.22
N LYS A 308 6.59 -8.22 30.58
CA LYS A 308 5.49 -8.41 29.63
C LYS A 308 5.32 -7.10 28.86
N VAL A 309 5.67 -7.08 27.57
CA VAL A 309 5.27 -6.01 26.66
C VAL A 309 4.11 -6.53 25.83
N TYR A 310 2.89 -6.33 26.35
CA TYR A 310 1.69 -6.23 25.52
C TYR A 310 1.47 -4.74 25.29
N PHE A 311 1.52 -4.28 24.03
CA PHE A 311 0.82 -3.09 23.59
C PHE A 311 0.45 -3.23 22.10
N ASN A 312 -0.78 -3.74 21.92
CA ASN A 312 -1.83 -3.32 20.98
C ASN A 312 -1.40 -2.58 19.71
N ALA A 313 -1.42 -3.29 18.58
CA ALA A 313 -1.65 -2.66 17.27
C ALA A 313 -3.17 -2.66 17.01
N MET A 314 -3.77 -1.48 16.91
CA MET A 314 -5.19 -1.33 16.55
C MET A 314 -5.44 -1.76 15.10
N PRO A 315 -6.56 -2.46 14.81
CA PRO A 315 -6.94 -2.86 13.46
C PRO A 315 -7.38 -1.64 12.61
N LEU A 316 -7.26 -1.75 11.28
CA LEU A 316 -8.15 -0.99 10.39
C LEU A 316 -9.42 -1.83 10.28
N SER A 317 -10.30 -1.65 11.25
CA SER A 317 -11.72 -1.98 11.20
C SER A 317 -12.40 -0.95 12.11
N TYR A 318 -13.64 -0.59 11.77
CA TYR A 318 -14.61 0.16 12.58
C TYR A 318 -14.13 0.49 14.02
N ASN A 319 -13.98 1.77 14.38
CA ASN A 319 -13.64 2.13 15.76
C ASN A 319 -14.71 1.57 16.69
N ASP A 320 -14.33 0.60 17.54
CA ASP A 320 -15.19 0.13 18.61
C ASP A 320 -15.41 1.26 19.63
N CYS A 321 -16.69 1.50 19.93
CA CYS A 321 -17.17 2.32 21.03
C CYS A 321 -16.72 1.74 22.38
N LEU A 322 -16.40 2.62 23.34
CA LEU A 322 -16.43 2.25 24.75
C LEU A 322 -17.88 2.27 25.26
N PRO A 323 -18.23 1.44 26.27
CA PRO A 323 -19.60 1.23 26.69
C PRO A 323 -20.09 2.34 27.63
N SER A 324 -21.25 2.92 27.34
CA SER A 324 -22.05 3.59 28.36
C SER A 324 -23.33 2.80 28.59
N THR A 325 -23.39 2.22 29.78
CA THR A 325 -24.55 1.68 30.46
C THR A 325 -25.75 2.64 30.40
N ALA A 326 -26.88 2.16 29.89
CA ALA A 326 -28.20 2.63 30.33
C ALA A 326 -29.19 1.45 30.18
N SER A 327 -29.64 0.94 31.33
CA SER A 327 -30.82 0.09 31.43
C SER A 327 -32.02 0.84 30.87
N ALA A 328 -32.79 0.18 30.01
CA ALA A 328 -34.18 0.54 29.80
C ALA A 328 -34.98 -0.75 29.57
N ASP A 329 -35.97 -0.91 30.42
CA ASP A 329 -36.85 -2.05 30.57
C ASP A 329 -37.58 -2.40 29.27
N PHE A 330 -37.63 -3.70 28.97
CA PHE A 330 -38.57 -4.25 28.00
C PHE A 330 -39.98 -4.18 28.60
N VAL A 331 -40.77 -3.19 28.18
CA VAL A 331 -42.23 -3.28 28.28
C VAL A 331 -42.74 -3.92 26.99
N HIS A 332 -43.11 -5.20 27.10
CA HIS A 332 -43.99 -5.85 26.14
C HIS A 332 -45.33 -5.12 26.10
N VAL A 333 -45.72 -4.64 24.92
CA VAL A 333 -47.14 -4.44 24.58
C VAL A 333 -47.45 -5.29 23.36
N THR A 334 -48.26 -6.30 23.60
CA THR A 334 -48.92 -7.16 22.61
C THR A 334 -50.21 -6.51 22.09
N SER A 335 -50.62 -6.97 20.91
CA SER A 335 -51.94 -6.82 20.23
C SER A 335 -52.32 -5.39 19.80
N SER A 336 -52.78 -5.15 18.58
CA SER A 336 -53.73 -5.93 17.75
C SER A 336 -53.53 -5.66 16.27
#